data_AF-A0A316NTA7-F1
#
_entry.id   AF-A0A316NTA7-F1
#
_cell.length_a   1.000
_cell.length_b   1.000
_cell.length_c   1.000
_cell.angle_alpha   90.00
_cell.angle_beta   90.00
_cell.angle_gamma   90.00
#
_symmetry.space_group_name_H-M   'P 1'
#
loop_
_entity.id
_entity.type
_entity.pdbx_description
1 polymer ?
#
loop_
_entity_poly.entity_id
_entity_poly.type
_entity_poly.pdbx_seq_one_letter_code
_entity_poly.pdbx_strand_id
1 'polypeptide(L)'
;MLNNEELKEYENVLEQGKKVVGQTGNSIFIMPTQSLPQSPEMNTGIGHLTDKTTQEYIKYMHSMLGFNVREDLPPGQITPYANNFFCNYQSTSLALGDQNINPQLLTTDEYANLLTKEDVKEIVSSNKRPDKDRFANFNNIMDENGGQNQALKKAYKKFESLVDSHPLKTRYKNYIKENSEWIDFLYKDKGDFFKFKQFLADEHHAKGNEFLHSIGVKSCGDCLIGATPEEVKARPFAFALDWNMGWVLATPDIEKILDPASDAHKYMKYKIQNFARRYDMLRMDVGWAYIQPRLFKNYNPSEIKKPYFGDKIMNLIENWVKEVKGNDFDPKNIIWEVEAGPGDFEWEKNGKMIEPLQNRVKIYSSMYMSDNWASNDAFLKRNFGADNFIIGLGNHDHQPIREIANDIPYPQKAGDKIIYEHPKKNSIAPLAKIFNMDEKLLEDPVEYRKTKSAEHMMAKHTMSFFMDDFGYDVRFDKHSFNCEDTPTENYAHKIRYDWKKQYHDAVESGWGANKMDSLERIFKAKGYDNTNPQLYKLIVKYRDILNEKTVSKETAPTSETAQEASGTAKSIFKNKYFIPFIAAGTLAIAAGVHYYIKKHKPKIHENTDTRPSLVKTA
;
A
#
# COMPACT_ATOMS: atom_id res chain seq x y z
N MET A 1 0.14 -22.87 -14.14
CA MET A 1 0.70 -21.58 -14.61
C MET A 1 0.35 -21.37 -16.08
N LEU A 2 -0.07 -20.17 -16.46
CA LEU A 2 -0.42 -19.82 -17.85
C LEU A 2 0.84 -19.62 -18.71
N ASN A 3 0.83 -20.14 -19.93
CA ASN A 3 1.80 -19.77 -20.97
C ASN A 3 1.48 -18.38 -21.57
N ASN A 4 2.31 -17.87 -22.48
CA ASN A 4 2.15 -16.52 -23.02
C ASN A 4 0.85 -16.33 -23.83
N GLU A 5 0.43 -17.32 -24.60
CA GLU A 5 -0.82 -17.26 -25.38
C GLU A 5 -2.04 -17.32 -24.44
N GLU A 6 -1.99 -18.23 -23.46
CA GLU A 6 -3.01 -18.35 -22.42
C GLU A 6 -3.13 -17.09 -21.57
N LEU A 7 -2.01 -16.42 -21.26
CA LEU A 7 -2.01 -15.17 -20.49
C LEU A 7 -2.70 -14.05 -21.26
N LYS A 8 -2.44 -13.92 -22.57
CA LYS A 8 -3.09 -12.92 -23.41
C LYS A 8 -4.59 -13.16 -23.55
N GLU A 9 -5.01 -14.42 -23.70
CA GLU A 9 -6.43 -14.78 -23.73
C GLU A 9 -7.08 -14.55 -22.35
N TYR A 10 -6.38 -14.90 -21.25
CA TYR A 10 -6.80 -14.61 -19.87
C TYR A 10 -7.06 -13.11 -19.65
N GLU A 11 -6.13 -12.24 -20.06
CA GLU A 11 -6.26 -10.79 -19.91
C GLU A 11 -7.51 -10.27 -20.62
N ASN A 12 -7.77 -10.73 -21.84
CA ASN A 12 -8.95 -10.36 -22.61
C ASN A 12 -10.25 -10.85 -21.93
N VAL A 13 -10.26 -12.07 -21.39
CA VAL A 13 -11.38 -12.62 -20.61
C VAL A 13 -11.62 -11.79 -19.35
N LEU A 14 -10.55 -11.41 -18.64
CA LEU A 14 -10.63 -10.57 -17.44
C LEU A 14 -11.22 -9.20 -17.79
N GLU A 15 -10.75 -8.56 -18.86
CA GLU A 15 -11.26 -7.25 -19.30
C GLU A 15 -12.76 -7.32 -19.66
N GLN A 16 -13.18 -8.33 -20.43
CA GLN A 16 -14.59 -8.53 -20.78
C GLN A 16 -15.45 -8.83 -19.55
N GLY A 17 -14.96 -9.69 -18.65
CA GLY A 17 -15.64 -10.00 -17.40
C GLY A 17 -15.86 -8.76 -16.53
N LYS A 18 -14.80 -7.96 -16.35
CA LYS A 18 -14.85 -6.68 -15.61
C LYS A 18 -15.90 -5.72 -16.20
N LYS A 19 -15.97 -5.60 -17.53
CA LYS A 19 -17.00 -4.78 -18.20
C LYS A 19 -18.41 -5.26 -17.88
N VAL A 20 -18.66 -6.57 -17.94
CA VAL A 20 -19.98 -7.16 -17.64
C VAL A 20 -20.40 -6.92 -16.19
N VAL A 21 -19.46 -7.03 -15.24
CA VAL A 21 -19.77 -6.84 -13.80
C VAL A 21 -19.78 -5.37 -13.36
N GLY A 22 -19.50 -4.43 -14.27
CA GLY A 22 -19.54 -2.99 -14.01
C GLY A 22 -18.23 -2.36 -13.54
N GLN A 23 -17.16 -3.15 -13.37
CA GLN A 23 -15.82 -2.70 -12.96
C GLN A 23 -15.07 -2.01 -14.12
N THR A 24 -15.56 -0.82 -14.47
CA THR A 24 -15.14 -0.07 -15.66
C THR A 24 -14.26 1.15 -15.35
N GLY A 25 -14.07 1.46 -14.07
CA GLY A 25 -13.29 2.60 -13.60
C GLY A 25 -11.86 2.24 -13.18
N ASN A 26 -11.39 2.95 -12.15
CA ASN A 26 -10.06 2.76 -11.58
C ASN A 26 -10.03 1.47 -10.75
N SER A 27 -9.06 0.62 -11.02
CA SER A 27 -8.70 -0.53 -10.20
C SER A 27 -7.32 -0.28 -9.63
N ILE A 28 -7.28 0.10 -8.35
CA ILE A 28 -6.07 0.50 -7.62
C ILE A 28 -5.40 -0.73 -7.03
N PHE A 29 -4.11 -0.89 -7.31
CA PHE A 29 -3.24 -1.84 -6.63
C PHE A 29 -2.33 -1.08 -5.67
N ILE A 30 -2.60 -1.19 -4.37
CA ILE A 30 -1.80 -0.57 -3.32
C ILE A 30 -0.58 -1.47 -3.10
N MET A 31 0.57 -1.00 -3.57
CA MET A 31 1.84 -1.72 -3.52
C MET A 31 2.94 -0.73 -3.17
N PRO A 32 3.38 -0.62 -1.91
CA PRO A 32 4.40 0.32 -1.48
C PRO A 32 5.75 0.05 -2.16
N THR A 33 6.53 1.08 -2.47
CA THR A 33 7.84 0.91 -3.14
C THR A 33 8.80 0.06 -2.31
N GLN A 34 8.81 0.23 -0.97
CA GLN A 34 9.62 -0.60 -0.08
C GLN A 34 9.26 -2.09 -0.11
N SER A 35 8.05 -2.43 -0.57
CA SER A 35 7.52 -3.79 -0.61
C SER A 35 7.82 -4.51 -1.92
N LEU A 36 8.43 -3.84 -2.89
CA LEU A 36 8.74 -4.40 -4.21
C LEU A 36 9.86 -5.45 -4.14
N PRO A 37 9.78 -6.52 -4.97
CA PRO A 37 10.77 -7.58 -4.97
C PRO A 37 12.11 -7.12 -5.55
N GLN A 38 13.19 -7.69 -5.01
CA GLN A 38 14.56 -7.49 -5.50
C GLN A 38 15.20 -8.84 -5.73
N SER A 39 16.06 -8.95 -6.74
CA SER A 39 16.90 -10.14 -6.88
C SER A 39 17.95 -10.21 -5.77
N PRO A 40 18.40 -11.41 -5.37
CA PRO A 40 19.37 -11.59 -4.30
C PRO A 40 20.65 -10.76 -4.49
N GLU A 41 21.12 -10.67 -5.73
CA GLU A 41 22.33 -9.93 -6.11
C GLU A 41 22.13 -8.40 -6.12
N MET A 42 20.89 -7.92 -6.15
CA MET A 42 20.54 -6.49 -6.15
C MET A 42 19.71 -6.06 -4.92
N ASN A 43 19.64 -6.89 -3.87
CA ASN A 43 18.85 -6.61 -2.68
C ASN A 43 19.55 -5.56 -1.79
N THR A 44 19.42 -4.28 -2.15
CA THR A 44 19.91 -3.13 -1.36
C THR A 44 19.09 -2.92 -0.09
N GLY A 45 17.86 -3.44 -0.03
CA GLY A 45 16.96 -3.33 1.12
C GLY A 45 15.57 -2.82 0.75
N ILE A 46 15.44 -2.03 -0.32
CA ILE A 46 14.16 -1.53 -0.86
C ILE A 46 14.19 -1.67 -2.40
N GLY A 47 13.11 -2.16 -2.99
CA GLY A 47 12.97 -2.28 -4.45
C GLY A 47 12.58 -0.97 -5.12
N HIS A 48 12.78 -0.90 -6.45
CA HIS A 48 12.44 0.29 -7.25
C HIS A 48 11.70 -0.11 -8.53
N LEU A 49 10.77 0.74 -8.99
CA LEU A 49 10.07 0.54 -10.27
C LEU A 49 10.98 0.54 -11.51
N THR A 50 12.23 0.99 -11.36
CA THR A 50 13.24 0.97 -12.42
C THR A 50 14.05 -0.34 -12.45
N ASP A 51 13.90 -1.22 -11.45
CA ASP A 51 14.56 -2.52 -11.40
C ASP A 51 13.86 -3.54 -12.30
N LYS A 52 14.63 -4.30 -13.10
CA LYS A 52 14.10 -5.31 -14.01
C LYS A 52 13.19 -6.34 -13.31
N THR A 53 13.62 -6.89 -12.18
CA THR A 53 12.83 -7.85 -11.39
C THR A 53 11.49 -7.26 -10.94
N THR A 54 11.49 -6.00 -10.50
CA THR A 54 10.28 -5.30 -10.11
C THR A 54 9.38 -5.05 -11.33
N GLN A 55 9.93 -4.65 -12.47
CA GLN A 55 9.15 -4.42 -13.68
C GLN A 55 8.49 -5.70 -14.19
N GLU A 56 9.20 -6.83 -14.14
CA GLU A 56 8.65 -8.15 -14.47
C GLU A 56 7.52 -8.53 -13.52
N TYR A 57 7.70 -8.30 -12.22
CA TYR A 57 6.67 -8.50 -11.20
C TYR A 57 5.42 -7.66 -11.49
N ILE A 58 5.57 -6.34 -11.68
CA ILE A 58 4.45 -5.42 -11.90
C ILE A 58 3.71 -5.75 -13.19
N LYS A 59 4.42 -6.06 -14.28
CA LYS A 59 3.80 -6.52 -15.54
C LYS A 59 2.97 -7.78 -15.33
N TYR A 60 3.54 -8.76 -14.63
CA TYR A 60 2.84 -10.01 -14.35
C TYR A 60 1.58 -9.80 -13.49
N MET A 61 1.70 -9.03 -12.41
CA MET A 61 0.55 -8.74 -11.54
C MET A 61 -0.49 -7.88 -12.23
N HIS A 62 -0.10 -6.98 -13.13
CA HIS A 62 -1.02 -6.21 -13.98
C HIS A 62 -1.88 -7.15 -14.83
N SER A 63 -1.26 -8.14 -15.49
CA SER A 63 -1.97 -9.18 -16.24
C SER A 63 -2.92 -9.98 -15.34
N MET A 64 -2.45 -10.43 -14.18
CA MET A 64 -3.22 -11.33 -13.31
C MET A 64 -4.39 -10.64 -12.59
N LEU A 65 -4.20 -9.39 -12.13
CA LEU A 65 -5.17 -8.66 -11.31
C LEU A 65 -5.98 -7.63 -12.11
N GLY A 66 -5.49 -7.19 -13.27
CA GLY A 66 -6.14 -6.21 -14.13
C GLY A 66 -6.25 -4.81 -13.53
N PHE A 67 -5.27 -4.39 -12.71
CA PHE A 67 -5.25 -3.03 -12.15
C PHE A 67 -4.80 -2.01 -13.21
N ASN A 68 -5.29 -0.77 -13.13
CA ASN A 68 -4.89 0.33 -14.03
C ASN A 68 -4.36 1.55 -13.26
N VAL A 69 -4.26 1.44 -11.94
CA VAL A 69 -3.65 2.42 -11.05
C VAL A 69 -2.77 1.67 -10.05
N ARG A 70 -1.56 2.15 -9.80
CA ARG A 70 -0.72 1.68 -8.69
C ARG A 70 -0.59 2.80 -7.67
N GLU A 71 -0.99 2.51 -6.43
CA GLU A 71 -0.85 3.43 -5.30
C GLU A 71 0.42 3.11 -4.50
N ASP A 72 1.18 4.14 -4.18
CA ASP A 72 2.29 4.09 -3.23
C ASP A 72 1.87 4.69 -1.89
N LEU A 73 2.59 4.31 -0.83
CA LEU A 73 2.50 5.01 0.45
C LEU A 73 3.23 6.36 0.37
N PRO A 74 3.13 7.23 1.40
CA PRO A 74 3.81 8.52 1.37
C PRO A 74 5.33 8.37 1.06
N PRO A 75 5.84 9.12 0.07
CA PRO A 75 7.17 8.86 -0.52
C PRO A 75 8.31 9.64 0.14
N GLY A 76 8.03 10.34 1.25
CA GLY A 76 8.99 11.21 1.92
C GLY A 76 10.16 10.48 2.57
N GLN A 77 11.12 11.25 3.08
CA GLN A 77 12.19 10.72 3.92
C GLN A 77 11.62 10.17 5.22
N ILE A 78 11.67 8.85 5.37
CA ILE A 78 11.30 8.15 6.59
C ILE A 78 12.47 8.23 7.56
N THR A 79 12.21 8.71 8.77
CA THR A 79 13.18 8.72 9.87
C THR A 79 12.66 7.81 10.98
N PRO A 80 13.51 6.98 11.61
CA PRO A 80 13.05 6.09 12.66
C PRO A 80 12.49 6.89 13.84
N TYR A 81 11.37 6.43 14.37
CA TYR A 81 10.89 6.80 15.70
C TYR A 81 11.55 5.93 16.78
N ALA A 82 11.10 6.05 18.03
CA ALA A 82 11.52 5.18 19.12
C ALA A 82 11.50 3.69 18.70
N ASN A 83 12.47 2.91 19.19
CA ASN A 83 12.61 1.48 18.92
C ASN A 83 12.83 1.10 17.44
N ASN A 84 13.40 1.98 16.61
CA ASN A 84 13.62 1.75 15.18
C ASN A 84 12.33 1.44 14.39
N PHE A 85 11.21 2.06 14.81
CA PHE A 85 9.96 2.01 14.07
C PHE A 85 10.01 2.95 12.87
N PHE A 86 9.72 2.43 11.68
CA PHE A 86 9.67 3.20 10.43
C PHE A 86 8.22 3.32 9.97
N CYS A 87 7.75 4.54 9.74
CA CYS A 87 6.38 4.81 9.32
C CYS A 87 6.35 5.83 8.18
N ASN A 88 5.73 5.44 7.06
CA ASN A 88 5.58 6.35 5.91
C ASN A 88 4.79 7.61 6.25
N TYR A 89 3.81 7.55 7.16
CA TYR A 89 2.98 8.69 7.58
C TYR A 89 3.68 9.66 8.54
N GLN A 90 4.93 9.37 8.90
CA GLN A 90 5.82 10.26 9.64
C GLN A 90 6.99 10.75 8.78
N SER A 91 6.92 10.54 7.46
CA SER A 91 7.94 10.98 6.52
C SER A 91 7.81 12.47 6.18
N THR A 92 8.84 13.03 5.53
CA THR A 92 8.77 14.41 5.03
C THR A 92 7.65 14.59 4.01
N SER A 93 7.00 15.74 4.03
CA SER A 93 5.83 16.00 3.18
C SER A 93 6.14 16.68 1.85
N LEU A 94 7.21 17.48 1.79
CA LEU A 94 7.62 18.19 0.57
C LEU A 94 8.75 17.43 -0.16
N ALA A 95 9.78 17.04 0.59
CA ALA A 95 10.93 16.33 0.07
C ALA A 95 10.64 14.83 -0.13
N LEU A 96 11.21 14.23 -1.19
CA LEU A 96 11.28 12.77 -1.34
C LEU A 96 12.35 12.19 -0.43
N GLY A 97 12.16 10.94 -0.03
CA GLY A 97 13.19 10.20 0.70
C GLY A 97 14.17 9.45 -0.19
N ASP A 98 15.30 9.05 0.41
CA ASP A 98 16.38 8.34 -0.28
C ASP A 98 15.94 6.99 -0.87
N GLN A 99 14.83 6.40 -0.39
CA GLN A 99 14.23 5.18 -0.94
C GLN A 99 13.69 5.34 -2.37
N ASN A 100 13.60 6.57 -2.88
CA ASN A 100 13.23 6.84 -4.27
C ASN A 100 14.45 6.88 -5.20
N ILE A 101 15.68 6.75 -4.68
CA ILE A 101 16.90 6.79 -5.48
C ILE A 101 17.39 5.36 -5.74
N ASN A 102 17.18 4.85 -6.95
CA ASN A 102 17.82 3.60 -7.38
C ASN A 102 19.34 3.80 -7.65
N PRO A 103 20.24 3.21 -6.85
CA PRO A 103 21.69 3.36 -7.05
C PRO A 103 22.20 2.70 -8.34
N GLN A 104 21.46 1.76 -8.93
CA GLN A 104 21.85 1.12 -10.19
C GLN A 104 21.83 2.09 -11.37
N LEU A 105 20.88 3.03 -11.39
CA LEU A 105 20.82 4.04 -12.45
C LEU A 105 22.08 4.91 -12.45
N LEU A 106 22.66 5.13 -11.27
CA LEU A 106 23.90 5.91 -11.12
C LEU A 106 25.13 5.19 -11.71
N THR A 107 25.04 3.92 -12.08
CA THR A 107 26.11 3.19 -12.78
C THR A 107 26.00 3.25 -14.30
N THR A 108 25.14 4.10 -14.83
CA THR A 108 24.89 4.23 -16.27
C THR A 108 25.51 5.51 -16.83
N ASP A 109 25.73 5.54 -18.15
CA ASP A 109 26.24 6.72 -18.85
C ASP A 109 25.31 7.94 -18.73
N GLU A 110 23.99 7.72 -18.64
CA GLU A 110 22.99 8.77 -18.44
C GLU A 110 23.27 9.60 -17.18
N TYR A 111 23.80 8.93 -16.15
CA TYR A 111 24.20 9.52 -14.88
C TYR A 111 25.72 9.52 -14.74
N ALA A 112 26.47 9.71 -15.83
CA ALA A 112 27.93 9.87 -15.83
C ALA A 112 28.71 8.78 -15.06
N ASN A 113 28.13 7.59 -14.91
CA ASN A 113 28.64 6.52 -14.06
C ASN A 113 29.01 7.02 -12.66
N LEU A 114 28.20 7.90 -12.05
CA LEU A 114 28.44 8.46 -10.72
C LEU A 114 28.76 7.40 -9.66
N LEU A 115 28.24 6.18 -9.81
CA LEU A 115 28.64 4.98 -9.08
C LEU A 115 29.22 3.92 -10.00
N THR A 116 30.03 3.02 -9.45
CA THR A 116 30.46 1.78 -10.10
C THR A 116 29.56 0.60 -9.74
N LYS A 117 29.68 -0.52 -10.45
CA LYS A 117 28.98 -1.76 -10.06
C LYS A 117 29.46 -2.26 -8.69
N GLU A 118 30.73 -2.05 -8.36
CA GLU A 118 31.34 -2.38 -7.08
C GLU A 118 30.72 -1.56 -5.95
N ASP A 119 30.47 -0.26 -6.15
CA ASP A 119 29.76 0.56 -5.16
C ASP A 119 28.36 0.00 -4.87
N VAL A 120 27.63 -0.45 -5.89
CA VAL A 120 26.30 -1.07 -5.69
C VAL A 120 26.43 -2.40 -4.92
N LYS A 121 27.43 -3.22 -5.23
CA LYS A 121 27.72 -4.46 -4.46
C LYS A 121 28.04 -4.16 -2.99
N GLU A 122 28.69 -3.05 -2.68
CA GLU A 122 28.93 -2.61 -1.30
C GLU A 122 27.62 -2.27 -0.58
N ILE A 123 26.66 -1.61 -1.24
CA ILE A 123 25.33 -1.34 -0.67
C ILE A 123 24.60 -2.65 -0.35
N VAL A 124 24.59 -3.60 -1.30
CA VAL A 124 23.97 -4.93 -1.13
C VAL A 124 24.66 -5.71 -0.02
N SER A 125 25.99 -5.65 0.05
CA SER A 125 26.77 -6.29 1.10
C SER A 125 26.52 -5.67 2.48
N SER A 126 26.18 -4.39 2.53
CA SER A 126 25.83 -3.66 3.77
C SER A 126 24.40 -3.95 4.25
N ASN A 127 23.55 -4.52 3.40
CA ASN A 127 22.24 -5.03 3.80
C ASN A 127 22.39 -6.32 4.62
N LYS A 128 22.72 -6.15 5.92
CA LYS A 128 22.96 -7.22 6.90
C LYS A 128 21.69 -7.73 7.61
N ARG A 129 20.51 -7.27 7.20
CA ARG A 129 19.25 -7.71 7.80
C ARG A 129 19.03 -9.22 7.58
N PRO A 130 18.86 -10.06 8.63
CA PRO A 130 18.77 -11.52 8.50
C PRO A 130 17.58 -12.01 7.65
N ASP A 131 16.50 -11.25 7.68
CA ASP A 131 15.19 -11.48 7.07
C ASP A 131 14.93 -10.54 5.88
N LYS A 132 16.01 -10.04 5.23
CA LYS A 132 15.99 -9.04 4.13
C LYS A 132 15.21 -9.43 2.87
N ASP A 133 14.83 -10.70 2.74
CA ASP A 133 13.98 -11.16 1.63
C ASP A 133 12.50 -11.01 1.96
N ARG A 134 12.14 -10.85 3.24
CA ARG A 134 10.77 -10.68 3.73
C ARG A 134 10.46 -9.27 4.19
N PHE A 135 11.50 -8.52 4.57
CA PHE A 135 11.35 -7.17 5.09
C PHE A 135 12.34 -6.19 4.49
N ALA A 136 11.87 -4.96 4.29
CA ALA A 136 12.67 -3.83 3.91
C ALA A 136 13.73 -3.49 4.97
N ASN A 137 14.86 -2.95 4.52
CA ASN A 137 15.92 -2.47 5.40
C ASN A 137 16.08 -0.96 5.27
N PHE A 138 15.20 -0.21 5.94
CA PHE A 138 15.24 1.24 5.93
C PHE A 138 16.58 1.80 6.42
N ASN A 139 17.19 1.22 7.46
CA ASN A 139 18.50 1.67 7.96
C ASN A 139 19.58 1.66 6.86
N ASN A 140 19.63 0.61 6.02
CA ASN A 140 20.64 0.55 4.96
C ASN A 140 20.44 1.61 3.86
N ILE A 141 19.22 2.09 3.70
CA ILE A 141 18.80 3.00 2.62
C ILE A 141 18.78 4.46 3.08
N MET A 142 18.25 4.71 4.28
CA MET A 142 17.80 6.02 4.75
C MET A 142 18.72 6.63 5.81
N ASP A 143 19.48 5.82 6.56
CA ASP A 143 20.35 6.34 7.62
C ASP A 143 21.57 7.05 7.01
N GLU A 144 22.06 8.07 7.71
CA GLU A 144 23.26 8.81 7.32
C GLU A 144 24.51 7.92 7.14
N ASN A 145 24.57 6.83 7.91
CA ASN A 145 25.64 5.83 7.87
C ASN A 145 25.22 4.53 7.15
N GLY A 146 24.02 4.48 6.58
CA GLY A 146 23.54 3.36 5.76
C GLY A 146 24.38 3.19 4.50
N GLY A 147 24.44 1.95 3.97
CA GLY A 147 25.24 1.63 2.79
C GLY A 147 24.91 2.53 1.60
N GLN A 148 23.63 2.84 1.38
CA GLN A 148 23.20 3.71 0.30
C GLN A 148 23.68 5.16 0.49
N ASN A 149 23.52 5.74 1.67
CA ASN A 149 23.92 7.14 1.91
C ASN A 149 25.44 7.33 1.74
N GLN A 150 26.24 6.34 2.16
CA GLN A 150 27.68 6.34 1.92
C GLN A 150 28.03 6.31 0.42
N ALA A 151 27.33 5.49 -0.36
CA ALA A 151 27.48 5.50 -1.81
C ALA A 151 27.04 6.84 -2.42
N LEU A 152 25.92 7.42 -1.99
CA LEU A 152 25.46 8.73 -2.47
C LEU A 152 26.46 9.86 -2.17
N LYS A 153 27.17 9.81 -1.03
CA LYS A 153 28.28 10.74 -0.73
C LYS A 153 29.43 10.59 -1.74
N LYS A 154 29.77 9.36 -2.17
CA LYS A 154 30.74 9.12 -3.26
C LYS A 154 30.24 9.68 -4.59
N ALA A 155 28.98 9.39 -4.94
CA ALA A 155 28.33 9.88 -6.15
C ALA A 155 28.35 11.41 -6.21
N TYR A 156 28.04 12.08 -5.09
CA TYR A 156 28.04 13.54 -5.02
C TYR A 156 29.43 14.14 -5.25
N LYS A 157 30.50 13.58 -4.66
CA LYS A 157 31.88 14.03 -4.95
C LYS A 157 32.24 13.89 -6.42
N LYS A 158 31.85 12.78 -7.06
CA LYS A 158 32.07 12.59 -8.49
C LYS A 158 31.24 13.58 -9.32
N PHE A 159 30.00 13.83 -8.93
CA PHE A 159 29.15 14.85 -9.53
C PHE A 159 29.79 16.24 -9.44
N GLU A 160 30.34 16.62 -8.28
CA GLU A 160 31.08 17.88 -8.11
C GLU A 160 32.28 18.01 -9.05
N SER A 161 32.98 16.91 -9.33
CA SER A 161 34.12 16.90 -10.26
C SER A 161 33.76 17.00 -11.75
N LEU A 162 32.48 16.85 -12.11
CA LEU A 162 32.04 17.01 -13.49
C LEU A 162 32.20 18.46 -13.94
N VAL A 163 32.60 18.65 -15.19
CA VAL A 163 32.62 19.98 -15.82
C VAL A 163 31.22 20.60 -15.81
N ASP A 164 31.15 21.92 -15.63
CA ASP A 164 29.88 22.64 -15.46
C ASP A 164 28.89 22.52 -16.63
N SER A 165 29.42 22.26 -17.84
CA SER A 165 28.67 22.05 -19.08
C SER A 165 28.15 20.62 -19.25
N HIS A 166 28.49 19.71 -18.35
CA HIS A 166 28.04 18.32 -18.43
C HIS A 166 26.49 18.26 -18.38
N PRO A 167 25.81 17.46 -19.22
CA PRO A 167 24.35 17.42 -19.27
C PRO A 167 23.67 17.21 -17.90
N LEU A 168 24.22 16.32 -17.07
CA LEU A 168 23.74 16.10 -15.70
C LEU A 168 23.80 17.35 -14.81
N LYS A 169 24.84 18.19 -14.94
CA LYS A 169 24.93 19.48 -14.23
C LYS A 169 23.86 20.46 -14.70
N THR A 170 23.59 20.47 -16.01
CA THR A 170 22.53 21.30 -16.60
C THR A 170 21.15 20.88 -16.09
N ARG A 171 20.83 19.58 -16.10
CA ARG A 171 19.56 19.06 -15.55
C ARG A 171 19.40 19.41 -14.06
N TYR A 172 20.45 19.22 -13.26
CA TYR A 172 20.46 19.62 -11.85
C TYR A 172 20.21 21.12 -11.67
N LYS A 173 20.90 21.99 -12.41
CA LYS A 173 20.72 23.46 -12.32
C LYS A 173 19.29 23.87 -12.67
N ASN A 174 18.70 23.25 -13.70
CA ASN A 174 17.31 23.49 -14.08
C ASN A 174 16.34 23.03 -12.99
N TYR A 175 16.55 21.84 -12.44
CA TYR A 175 15.76 21.32 -11.33
C TYR A 175 15.75 22.29 -10.14
N ILE A 176 16.92 22.78 -9.71
CA ILE A 176 17.01 23.73 -8.58
C ILE A 176 16.31 25.04 -8.89
N LYS A 177 16.43 25.55 -10.13
CA LYS A 177 15.74 26.77 -10.53
C LYS A 177 14.22 26.61 -10.46
N GLU A 178 13.69 25.52 -11.03
CA GLU A 178 12.26 25.23 -11.10
C GLU A 178 11.63 24.89 -9.74
N ASN A 179 12.44 24.39 -8.80
CA ASN A 179 11.98 23.95 -7.48
C ASN A 179 12.41 24.88 -6.33
N SER A 180 13.02 26.02 -6.66
CA SER A 180 13.60 26.95 -5.68
C SER A 180 12.58 27.41 -4.62
N GLU A 181 11.34 27.68 -5.00
CA GLU A 181 10.32 28.18 -4.07
C GLU A 181 10.09 27.25 -2.87
N TRP A 182 9.82 25.95 -3.10
CA TRP A 182 9.55 25.02 -2.02
C TRP A 182 10.84 24.57 -1.31
N ILE A 183 11.96 24.47 -2.04
CA ILE A 183 13.26 24.13 -1.46
C ILE A 183 13.67 25.22 -0.48
N ASP A 184 13.62 26.49 -0.87
CA ASP A 184 14.01 27.60 0.00
C ASP A 184 12.97 27.83 1.11
N PHE A 185 11.71 27.44 0.89
CA PHE A 185 10.66 27.53 1.90
C PHE A 185 10.88 26.59 3.09
N LEU A 186 11.48 25.40 2.97
CA LEU A 186 11.74 24.54 4.15
C LEU A 186 13.22 24.19 4.35
N TYR A 187 13.99 24.20 3.27
CA TYR A 187 15.30 23.57 3.20
C TYR A 187 16.40 24.54 2.73
N LYS A 188 16.19 25.86 2.86
CA LYS A 188 17.21 26.87 2.51
C LYS A 188 18.56 26.64 3.19
N ASP A 189 18.52 26.12 4.42
CA ASP A 189 19.72 25.88 5.25
C ASP A 189 20.31 24.48 5.00
N LYS A 190 19.70 23.67 4.13
CA LYS A 190 20.26 22.38 3.69
C LYS A 190 21.28 22.62 2.58
N GLY A 191 22.43 21.96 2.70
CA GLY A 191 23.51 22.05 1.73
C GLY A 191 23.23 21.36 0.39
N ASP A 192 24.13 21.54 -0.57
CA ASP A 192 23.98 21.05 -1.95
C ASP A 192 23.86 19.53 -2.07
N PHE A 193 24.39 18.76 -1.11
CA PHE A 193 24.19 17.31 -1.09
C PHE A 193 22.70 16.93 -0.93
N PHE A 194 21.94 17.64 -0.09
CA PHE A 194 20.50 17.41 0.04
C PHE A 194 19.77 17.71 -1.28
N LYS A 195 20.07 18.85 -1.88
CA LYS A 195 19.51 19.28 -3.18
C LYS A 195 19.81 18.28 -4.29
N PHE A 196 21.03 17.75 -4.32
CA PHE A 196 21.44 16.70 -5.24
C PHE A 196 20.63 15.41 -5.05
N LYS A 197 20.39 14.97 -3.80
CA LYS A 197 19.54 13.80 -3.53
C LYS A 197 18.09 14.02 -3.99
N GLN A 198 17.52 15.21 -3.76
CA GLN A 198 16.16 15.53 -4.23
C GLN A 198 16.06 15.48 -5.76
N PHE A 199 17.05 16.04 -6.46
CA PHE A 199 17.14 15.94 -7.92
C PHE A 199 17.13 14.49 -8.42
N LEU A 200 17.98 13.63 -7.84
CA LEU A 200 18.02 12.21 -8.20
C LEU A 200 16.72 11.48 -7.87
N ALA A 201 16.14 11.76 -6.69
CA ALA A 201 14.90 11.13 -6.25
C ALA A 201 13.74 11.46 -7.20
N ASP A 202 13.58 12.72 -7.60
CA ASP A 202 12.55 13.13 -8.56
C ASP A 202 12.80 12.54 -9.96
N GLU A 203 14.05 12.52 -10.48
CA GLU A 203 14.36 11.89 -11.79
C GLU A 203 14.08 10.38 -11.77
N HIS A 204 14.46 9.68 -10.71
CA HIS A 204 14.28 8.23 -10.60
C HIS A 204 12.82 7.85 -10.37
N HIS A 205 12.08 8.65 -9.60
CA HIS A 205 10.62 8.51 -9.43
C HIS A 205 9.90 8.69 -10.77
N ALA A 206 10.26 9.72 -11.55
CA ALA A 206 9.69 9.96 -12.87
C ALA A 206 9.91 8.78 -13.83
N LYS A 207 11.11 8.18 -13.86
CA LYS A 207 11.39 6.96 -14.64
C LYS A 207 10.53 5.77 -14.19
N GLY A 208 10.24 5.66 -12.89
CA GLY A 208 9.31 4.67 -12.37
C GLY A 208 7.89 4.85 -12.91
N ASN A 209 7.42 6.10 -12.97
CA ASN A 209 6.12 6.43 -13.57
C ASN A 209 6.08 6.20 -15.08
N GLU A 210 7.14 6.54 -15.82
CA GLU A 210 7.26 6.24 -17.25
C GLU A 210 7.09 4.75 -17.54
N PHE A 211 7.67 3.89 -16.69
CA PHE A 211 7.45 2.45 -16.76
C PHE A 211 5.97 2.08 -16.56
N LEU A 212 5.30 2.61 -15.53
CA LEU A 212 3.88 2.35 -15.31
C LEU A 212 3.03 2.80 -16.52
N HIS A 213 3.30 3.98 -17.08
CA HIS A 213 2.62 4.48 -18.28
C HIS A 213 2.84 3.60 -19.50
N SER A 214 4.05 3.03 -19.66
CA SER A 214 4.38 2.12 -20.76
C SER A 214 3.52 0.83 -20.79
N ILE A 215 2.90 0.48 -19.65
CA ILE A 215 1.99 -0.64 -19.51
C ILE A 215 0.53 -0.21 -19.25
N GLY A 216 0.20 1.08 -19.48
CA GLY A 216 -1.15 1.60 -19.32
C GLY A 216 -1.62 1.77 -17.87
N VAL A 217 -0.69 1.87 -16.92
CA VAL A 217 -0.99 2.05 -15.49
C VAL A 217 -0.68 3.48 -15.03
N LYS A 218 -1.61 4.09 -14.31
CA LYS A 218 -1.41 5.40 -13.65
C LYS A 218 -0.72 5.25 -12.29
N SER A 219 0.02 6.27 -11.90
CA SER A 219 0.61 6.42 -10.57
C SER A 219 -0.33 7.18 -9.63
N CYS A 220 -0.53 6.66 -8.41
CA CYS A 220 -1.27 7.33 -7.34
C CYS A 220 -0.36 7.55 -6.13
N GLY A 221 -0.26 8.78 -5.66
CA GLY A 221 0.52 9.14 -4.47
C GLY A 221 -0.37 9.34 -3.26
N ASP A 222 0.00 8.76 -2.13
CA ASP A 222 -0.67 8.95 -0.85
C ASP A 222 -0.12 10.18 -0.10
N CYS A 223 -0.95 11.21 -0.01
CA CYS A 223 -0.62 12.50 0.58
C CYS A 223 -0.96 12.50 2.08
N LEU A 224 0.02 12.12 2.90
CA LEU A 224 -0.05 12.11 4.37
C LEU A 224 -0.61 13.43 4.94
N ILE A 225 -1.26 13.39 6.12
CA ILE A 225 -1.78 14.61 6.77
C ILE A 225 -0.70 15.45 7.47
N GLY A 226 0.31 14.81 8.05
CA GLY A 226 1.27 15.41 8.97
C GLY A 226 2.53 16.01 8.33
N ALA A 227 3.44 16.43 9.21
CA ALA A 227 4.78 16.91 8.91
C ALA A 227 5.80 16.35 9.89
N THR A 228 7.07 16.29 9.48
CA THR A 228 8.18 15.88 10.35
C THR A 228 8.53 16.97 11.37
N PRO A 229 9.13 16.60 12.53
CA PRO A 229 9.66 17.59 13.48
C PRO A 229 10.66 18.58 12.84
N GLU A 230 11.39 18.14 11.82
CA GLU A 230 12.31 19.00 11.08
C GLU A 230 11.59 20.09 10.29
N GLU A 231 10.53 19.73 9.55
CA GLU A 231 9.72 20.69 8.79
C GLU A 231 9.03 21.69 9.73
N VAL A 232 8.54 21.22 10.88
CA VAL A 232 7.97 22.06 11.93
C VAL A 232 8.99 23.05 12.47
N LYS A 233 10.21 22.59 12.75
CA LYS A 233 11.30 23.46 13.22
C LYS A 233 11.69 24.49 12.16
N ALA A 234 11.69 24.11 10.89
CA ALA A 234 12.06 25.00 9.79
C ALA A 234 11.01 26.10 9.55
N ARG A 235 9.71 25.80 9.74
CA ARG A 235 8.60 26.74 9.56
C ARG A 235 7.52 26.60 10.63
N PRO A 236 7.79 27.01 11.88
CA PRO A 236 6.87 26.79 13.00
C PRO A 236 5.51 27.48 12.81
N PHE A 237 5.48 28.62 12.11
CA PHE A 237 4.23 29.37 11.85
C PHE A 237 3.32 28.71 10.80
N ALA A 238 3.77 27.66 10.12
CA ALA A 238 2.92 26.85 9.25
C ALA A 238 2.04 25.85 10.03
N PHE A 239 2.33 25.63 11.32
CA PHE A 239 1.74 24.57 12.14
C PHE A 239 1.04 25.13 13.39
N ALA A 240 -0.05 24.47 13.80
CA ALA A 240 -0.73 24.78 15.04
C ALA A 240 -0.13 23.95 16.19
N LEU A 241 0.84 24.52 16.93
CA LEU A 241 1.58 23.77 17.95
C LEU A 241 0.73 23.43 19.19
N ASP A 242 -0.21 24.30 19.55
CA ASP A 242 -1.09 24.09 20.70
C ASP A 242 -2.33 23.26 20.36
N TRP A 243 -2.68 23.13 19.08
CA TRP A 243 -3.88 22.44 18.60
C TRP A 243 -3.52 21.45 17.50
N ASN A 244 -3.57 20.15 17.80
CA ASN A 244 -3.14 19.09 16.88
C ASN A 244 -4.27 18.11 16.57
N MET A 245 -4.16 17.34 15.49
CA MET A 245 -5.14 16.31 15.15
C MET A 245 -4.96 14.98 15.90
N GLY A 246 -4.03 14.90 16.85
CA GLY A 246 -3.65 13.66 17.53
C GLY A 246 -2.41 13.00 16.90
N TRP A 247 -2.24 11.70 17.17
CA TRP A 247 -1.20 10.81 16.61
C TRP A 247 0.26 11.28 16.72
N VAL A 248 0.54 12.25 17.60
CA VAL A 248 1.87 12.87 17.74
C VAL A 248 2.38 13.47 16.42
N LEU A 249 1.45 13.81 15.51
CA LEU A 249 1.76 14.47 14.25
C LEU A 249 1.55 15.97 14.40
N ALA A 250 2.54 16.76 13.99
CA ALA A 250 2.32 18.18 13.79
C ALA A 250 1.54 18.36 12.49
N THR A 251 0.35 18.93 12.60
CA THR A 251 -0.51 19.20 11.45
C THR A 251 -0.43 20.67 11.07
N PRO A 252 -0.53 21.00 9.76
CA PRO A 252 -0.61 22.39 9.32
C PRO A 252 -1.70 23.15 10.08
N ASP A 253 -1.52 24.46 10.27
CA ASP A 253 -2.52 25.30 10.90
C ASP A 253 -3.74 25.44 9.96
N ILE A 254 -4.68 24.51 10.07
CA ILE A 254 -5.83 24.38 9.17
C ILE A 254 -6.69 25.66 9.16
N GLU A 255 -6.72 26.40 10.26
CA GLU A 255 -7.48 27.65 10.34
C GLU A 255 -6.87 28.79 9.53
N LYS A 256 -5.57 28.72 9.22
CA LYS A 256 -4.85 29.72 8.43
C LYS A 256 -4.64 29.33 6.97
N ILE A 257 -4.91 28.07 6.57
CA ILE A 257 -4.75 27.60 5.18
C ILE A 257 -5.47 28.50 4.16
N LEU A 258 -6.61 29.07 4.52
CA LEU A 258 -7.39 29.93 3.62
C LEU A 258 -6.79 31.33 3.42
N ASP A 259 -5.80 31.75 4.22
CA ASP A 259 -5.08 33.02 4.06
C ASP A 259 -3.82 32.81 3.18
N PRO A 260 -3.78 33.32 1.94
CA PRO A 260 -2.64 33.17 1.04
C PRO A 260 -1.32 33.75 1.56
N ALA A 261 -1.37 34.69 2.50
CA ALA A 261 -0.18 35.27 3.09
C ALA A 261 0.48 34.36 4.15
N SER A 262 -0.30 33.43 4.73
CA SER A 262 0.13 32.58 5.82
C SER A 262 1.15 31.51 5.40
N ASP A 263 2.02 31.12 6.33
CA ASP A 263 2.96 30.02 6.09
C ASP A 263 2.24 28.67 5.98
N ALA A 264 1.08 28.49 6.62
CA ALA A 264 0.26 27.29 6.51
C ALA A 264 -0.29 27.10 5.08
N HIS A 265 -0.75 28.19 4.45
CA HIS A 265 -1.17 28.17 3.05
C HIS A 265 -0.02 27.80 2.12
N LYS A 266 1.14 28.46 2.26
CA LYS A 266 2.32 28.21 1.41
C LYS A 266 2.81 26.76 1.55
N TYR A 267 2.91 26.28 2.79
CA TYR A 267 3.29 24.90 3.08
C TYR A 267 2.35 23.90 2.39
N MET A 268 1.03 24.07 2.59
CA MET A 268 0.04 23.17 1.98
C MET A 268 0.04 23.27 0.46
N LYS A 269 0.15 24.48 -0.10
CA LYS A 269 0.26 24.69 -1.54
C LYS A 269 1.45 23.92 -2.11
N TYR A 270 2.64 24.08 -1.55
CA TYR A 270 3.84 23.41 -2.06
C TYR A 270 3.77 21.89 -1.90
N LYS A 271 3.24 21.39 -0.78
CA LYS A 271 2.97 19.97 -0.57
C LYS A 271 2.08 19.41 -1.68
N ILE A 272 0.89 19.97 -1.87
CA ILE A 272 -0.09 19.50 -2.87
C ILE A 272 0.47 19.61 -4.29
N GLN A 273 1.12 20.72 -4.62
CA GLN A 273 1.74 20.88 -5.94
C GLN A 273 2.86 19.87 -6.19
N ASN A 274 3.68 19.54 -5.20
CA ASN A 274 4.72 18.52 -5.36
C ASN A 274 4.13 17.12 -5.57
N PHE A 275 3.09 16.75 -4.84
CA PHE A 275 2.35 15.50 -5.12
C PHE A 275 1.74 15.52 -6.53
N ALA A 276 1.13 16.63 -6.95
CA ALA A 276 0.59 16.78 -8.29
C ALA A 276 1.66 16.71 -9.39
N ARG A 277 2.88 17.21 -9.17
CA ARG A 277 3.99 17.05 -10.14
C ARG A 277 4.40 15.58 -10.28
N ARG A 278 4.39 14.83 -9.17
CA ARG A 278 4.96 13.48 -9.06
C ARG A 278 4.00 12.34 -9.40
N TYR A 279 2.68 12.57 -9.42
CA TYR A 279 1.69 11.50 -9.59
C TYR A 279 0.56 11.88 -10.54
N ASP A 280 -0.09 10.89 -11.16
CA ASP A 280 -1.26 11.08 -12.01
C ASP A 280 -2.54 11.27 -11.17
N MET A 281 -2.58 10.63 -10.00
CA MET A 281 -3.68 10.63 -9.04
C MET A 281 -3.16 10.90 -7.63
N LEU A 282 -4.02 11.45 -6.78
CA LEU A 282 -3.67 11.77 -5.39
C LEU A 282 -4.71 11.13 -4.46
N ARG A 283 -4.25 10.38 -3.47
CA ARG A 283 -5.05 10.03 -2.29
C ARG A 283 -4.75 11.03 -1.18
N MET A 284 -5.79 11.64 -0.64
CA MET A 284 -5.72 12.55 0.49
C MET A 284 -5.98 11.76 1.77
N ASP A 285 -4.90 11.39 2.47
CA ASP A 285 -4.93 10.76 3.79
C ASP A 285 -5.74 11.62 4.77
N VAL A 286 -6.55 10.96 5.60
CA VAL A 286 -7.47 11.63 6.54
C VAL A 286 -8.27 12.75 5.85
N GLY A 287 -8.72 12.51 4.62
CA GLY A 287 -9.41 13.48 3.77
C GLY A 287 -10.60 14.20 4.42
N TRP A 288 -11.28 13.57 5.38
CA TRP A 288 -12.34 14.19 6.18
C TRP A 288 -11.87 15.41 7.00
N ALA A 289 -10.59 15.48 7.36
CA ALA A 289 -10.03 16.58 8.15
C ALA A 289 -9.96 17.90 7.37
N TYR A 290 -10.04 17.88 6.04
CA TYR A 290 -10.15 19.09 5.24
C TYR A 290 -11.57 19.68 5.23
N ILE A 291 -12.56 18.94 5.75
CA ILE A 291 -13.95 19.39 5.91
C ILE A 291 -14.20 19.81 7.36
N GLN A 292 -13.88 18.93 8.30
CA GLN A 292 -14.06 19.16 9.73
C GLN A 292 -12.98 18.39 10.51
N PRO A 293 -11.82 18.98 10.76
CA PRO A 293 -10.79 18.32 11.55
C PRO A 293 -11.24 18.22 13.01
N ARG A 294 -10.73 17.20 13.71
CA ARG A 294 -10.82 17.08 15.16
C ARG A 294 -9.49 17.53 15.75
N LEU A 295 -9.48 18.66 16.46
CA LEU A 295 -8.29 19.26 17.03
C LEU A 295 -8.29 19.12 18.56
N PHE A 296 -7.19 18.62 19.12
CA PHE A 296 -6.94 18.48 20.54
C PHE A 296 -5.97 19.55 21.02
N LYS A 297 -6.30 20.23 22.11
CA LYS A 297 -5.37 21.18 22.72
C LYS A 297 -4.27 20.43 23.45
N ASN A 298 -3.00 20.64 23.10
CA ASN A 298 -1.85 19.98 23.72
C ASN A 298 -2.01 18.45 23.88
N TYR A 299 -2.60 17.79 22.87
CA TYR A 299 -2.91 16.35 22.88
C TYR A 299 -3.89 15.91 23.98
N ASN A 300 -4.61 16.84 24.62
CA ASN A 300 -5.62 16.53 25.63
C ASN A 300 -6.93 16.07 24.97
N PRO A 301 -7.36 14.80 25.13
CA PRO A 301 -8.60 14.30 24.56
C PRO A 301 -9.86 14.95 25.14
N SER A 302 -9.76 15.71 26.23
CA SER A 302 -10.88 16.41 26.85
C SER A 302 -11.11 17.83 26.31
N GLU A 303 -10.11 18.41 25.62
CA GLU A 303 -10.17 19.76 25.06
C GLU A 303 -10.18 19.68 23.53
N ILE A 304 -11.38 19.50 22.96
CA ILE A 304 -11.57 19.27 21.52
C ILE A 304 -12.21 20.48 20.84
N LYS A 305 -11.69 20.84 19.66
CA LYS A 305 -12.31 21.77 18.71
C LYS A 305 -12.58 21.06 17.39
N LYS A 306 -13.75 21.31 16.79
CA LYS A 306 -14.16 20.77 15.48
C LYS A 306 -14.61 21.88 14.53
N PRO A 307 -13.68 22.71 14.01
CA PRO A 307 -14.06 23.77 13.08
C PRO A 307 -14.62 23.16 11.79
N TYR A 308 -15.68 23.74 11.22
CA TYR A 308 -16.30 23.26 9.98
C TYR A 308 -15.95 24.19 8.82
N PHE A 309 -15.22 23.67 7.83
CA PHE A 309 -14.76 24.40 6.65
C PHE A 309 -15.63 24.16 5.42
N GLY A 310 -16.54 23.17 5.46
CA GLY A 310 -17.30 22.77 4.28
C GLY A 310 -16.36 22.24 3.19
N ASP A 311 -16.52 22.75 1.97
CA ASP A 311 -15.73 22.38 0.79
C ASP A 311 -14.54 23.33 0.54
N LYS A 312 -14.36 24.39 1.34
CA LYS A 312 -13.41 25.48 1.06
C LYS A 312 -11.97 25.01 0.87
N ILE A 313 -11.48 24.16 1.78
CA ILE A 313 -10.10 23.65 1.71
C ILE A 313 -9.98 22.60 0.59
N MET A 314 -11.02 21.79 0.36
CA MET A 314 -11.03 20.82 -0.73
C MET A 314 -10.96 21.52 -2.10
N ASN A 315 -11.77 22.56 -2.31
CA ASN A 315 -11.73 23.40 -3.51
C ASN A 315 -10.35 24.05 -3.70
N LEU A 316 -9.72 24.50 -2.61
CA LEU A 316 -8.38 25.08 -2.65
C LEU A 316 -7.33 24.05 -3.08
N ILE A 317 -7.39 22.83 -2.55
CA ILE A 317 -6.53 21.70 -2.96
C ILE A 317 -6.74 21.38 -4.44
N GLU A 318 -7.98 21.23 -4.89
CA GLU A 318 -8.30 20.99 -6.30
C GLU A 318 -7.74 22.08 -7.23
N ASN A 319 -7.80 23.34 -6.80
CA ASN A 319 -7.24 24.46 -7.55
C ASN A 319 -5.70 24.38 -7.63
N TRP A 320 -5.01 24.09 -6.53
CA TRP A 320 -3.55 23.92 -6.55
C TRP A 320 -3.10 22.75 -7.42
N VAL A 321 -3.88 21.67 -7.48
CA VAL A 321 -3.62 20.57 -8.43
C VAL A 321 -3.77 21.05 -9.86
N LYS A 322 -4.83 21.80 -10.19
CA LYS A 322 -5.05 22.38 -11.54
C LYS A 322 -3.96 23.38 -11.95
N GLU A 323 -3.42 24.16 -11.01
CA GLU A 323 -2.27 25.04 -11.27
C GLU A 323 -1.05 24.27 -11.82
N VAL A 324 -0.90 22.99 -11.44
CA VAL A 324 0.20 22.12 -11.91
C VAL A 324 -0.19 21.29 -13.11
N LYS A 325 -1.38 20.68 -13.10
CA LYS A 325 -1.83 19.68 -14.08
C LYS A 325 -2.57 20.27 -15.28
N GLY A 326 -3.01 21.53 -15.20
CA GLY A 326 -3.87 22.15 -16.20
C GLY A 326 -5.37 22.09 -15.84
N ASN A 327 -6.17 22.89 -16.53
CA ASN A 327 -7.62 23.02 -16.30
C ASN A 327 -8.43 21.80 -16.78
N ASP A 328 -7.83 20.96 -17.63
CA ASP A 328 -8.37 19.71 -18.15
C ASP A 328 -8.18 18.52 -17.19
N PHE A 329 -7.46 18.72 -16.08
CA PHE A 329 -7.34 17.72 -15.03
C PHE A 329 -8.71 17.36 -14.44
N ASP A 330 -9.06 16.08 -14.47
CA ASP A 330 -10.29 15.57 -13.86
C ASP A 330 -10.14 15.50 -12.32
N PRO A 331 -10.90 16.31 -11.55
CA PRO A 331 -10.84 16.29 -10.08
C PRO A 331 -11.23 14.94 -9.47
N LYS A 332 -11.85 14.02 -10.23
CA LYS A 332 -12.08 12.64 -9.78
C LYS A 332 -10.79 11.80 -9.65
N ASN A 333 -9.65 12.32 -10.11
CA ASN A 333 -8.33 11.75 -9.81
C ASN A 333 -7.78 12.19 -8.44
N ILE A 334 -8.53 12.98 -7.66
CA ILE A 334 -8.28 13.24 -6.24
C ILE A 334 -9.26 12.38 -5.42
N ILE A 335 -8.68 11.49 -4.63
CA ILE A 335 -9.38 10.51 -3.81
C ILE A 335 -9.35 10.98 -2.36
N TRP A 336 -10.50 11.05 -1.71
CA TRP A 336 -10.61 11.50 -0.32
C TRP A 336 -10.86 10.33 0.61
N GLU A 337 -9.95 10.12 1.56
CA GLU A 337 -10.15 9.15 2.64
C GLU A 337 -11.08 9.73 3.70
N VAL A 338 -12.28 9.16 3.80
CA VAL A 338 -13.32 9.67 4.71
C VAL A 338 -13.85 8.59 5.65
N GLU A 339 -13.16 7.46 5.70
CA GLU A 339 -13.39 6.45 6.73
C GLU A 339 -12.91 7.00 8.07
N ALA A 340 -13.85 7.17 9.00
CA ALA A 340 -13.63 7.79 10.29
C ALA A 340 -14.59 7.21 11.33
N GLY A 341 -14.18 7.23 12.60
CA GLY A 341 -15.08 6.92 13.69
C GLY A 341 -16.22 7.94 13.79
N PRO A 342 -17.41 7.56 14.27
CA PRO A 342 -18.55 8.49 14.42
C PRO A 342 -18.24 9.64 15.38
N GLY A 343 -17.31 9.43 16.32
CA GLY A 343 -16.81 10.47 17.22
C GLY A 343 -15.84 11.45 16.57
N ASP A 344 -15.33 11.16 15.38
CA ASP A 344 -14.38 12.00 14.64
C ASP A 344 -15.10 12.84 13.60
N PHE A 345 -15.79 12.19 12.66
CA PHE A 345 -16.42 12.83 11.51
C PHE A 345 -17.73 12.15 11.12
N GLU A 346 -18.74 12.97 10.79
CA GLU A 346 -20.04 12.52 10.30
C GLU A 346 -20.17 12.89 8.81
N TRP A 347 -20.13 11.90 7.92
CA TRP A 347 -20.23 12.10 6.48
C TRP A 347 -21.68 12.23 5.99
N GLU A 348 -22.65 12.00 6.87
CA GLU A 348 -24.09 12.03 6.61
C GLU A 348 -24.77 13.03 7.56
N LYS A 349 -25.82 13.70 7.10
CA LYS A 349 -26.70 14.52 7.93
C LYS A 349 -28.14 14.31 7.51
N ASN A 350 -29.02 13.96 8.45
CA ASN A 350 -30.44 13.68 8.20
C ASN A 350 -30.68 12.62 7.10
N GLY A 351 -29.88 11.56 7.07
CA GLY A 351 -30.05 10.50 6.07
C GLY A 351 -29.50 10.84 4.67
N LYS A 352 -28.69 11.90 4.55
CA LYS A 352 -28.12 12.36 3.27
C LYS A 352 -26.63 12.70 3.40
N MET A 353 -25.85 12.34 2.39
CA MET A 353 -24.44 12.72 2.29
C MET A 353 -24.29 14.25 2.35
N ILE A 354 -23.34 14.71 3.16
CA ILE A 354 -23.04 16.14 3.27
C ILE A 354 -22.54 16.71 1.94
N GLU A 355 -22.85 17.98 1.69
CA GLU A 355 -22.54 18.67 0.43
C GLU A 355 -21.05 18.58 0.03
N PRO A 356 -20.06 18.75 0.92
CA PRO A 356 -18.65 18.65 0.54
C PRO A 356 -18.22 17.30 -0.04
N LEU A 357 -18.96 16.21 0.21
CA LEU A 357 -18.64 14.88 -0.32
C LEU A 357 -19.42 14.53 -1.58
N GLN A 358 -20.39 15.35 -1.97
CA GLN A 358 -21.15 15.14 -3.20
C GLN A 358 -20.22 15.32 -4.40
N ASN A 359 -20.32 14.41 -5.38
CA ASN A 359 -19.54 14.41 -6.62
C ASN A 359 -18.02 14.27 -6.49
N ARG A 360 -17.50 14.03 -5.29
CA ARG A 360 -16.08 13.71 -5.05
C ARG A 360 -15.89 12.21 -4.93
N VAL A 361 -14.69 11.72 -5.26
CA VAL A 361 -14.32 10.31 -5.12
C VAL A 361 -13.87 10.06 -3.70
N LYS A 362 -14.51 9.10 -3.03
CA LYS A 362 -14.15 8.66 -1.68
C LYS A 362 -13.60 7.24 -1.72
N ILE A 363 -12.74 6.88 -0.79
CA ILE A 363 -12.22 5.52 -0.67
C ILE A 363 -12.67 4.89 0.64
N TYR A 364 -13.07 3.61 0.59
CA TYR A 364 -13.58 2.85 1.73
C TYR A 364 -13.07 1.41 1.72
N SER A 365 -12.81 0.89 2.90
CA SER A 365 -12.60 -0.53 3.14
C SER A 365 -13.92 -1.30 3.18
N SER A 366 -13.87 -2.59 2.83
CA SER A 366 -14.97 -3.53 3.07
C SER A 366 -14.68 -4.50 4.20
N MET A 367 -13.48 -4.52 4.81
CA MET A 367 -13.12 -5.50 5.86
C MET A 367 -14.16 -5.60 6.97
N TYR A 368 -14.78 -4.48 7.33
CA TYR A 368 -15.79 -4.37 8.40
C TYR A 368 -17.23 -4.21 7.86
N MET A 369 -17.56 -4.82 6.72
CA MET A 369 -18.91 -4.75 6.14
C MET A 369 -20.01 -5.28 7.08
N SER A 370 -21.22 -4.78 6.87
CA SER A 370 -22.45 -5.30 7.47
C SER A 370 -23.62 -5.15 6.49
N ASP A 371 -24.82 -5.62 6.85
CA ASP A 371 -26.03 -5.65 5.99
C ASP A 371 -26.27 -4.41 5.14
N ASN A 372 -26.00 -3.24 5.73
CA ASN A 372 -26.17 -1.96 5.07
C ASN A 372 -24.88 -1.15 5.16
N TRP A 373 -23.67 -1.69 5.14
CA TRP A 373 -22.46 -0.86 5.17
C TRP A 373 -21.31 -1.50 4.44
N ALA A 374 -20.47 -0.67 3.82
CA ALA A 374 -19.21 -1.07 3.22
C ALA A 374 -19.34 -2.27 2.25
N SER A 375 -20.36 -2.19 1.40
CA SER A 375 -20.57 -3.04 0.22
C SER A 375 -20.97 -2.15 -0.95
N ASN A 376 -20.69 -2.59 -2.18
CA ASN A 376 -21.09 -1.88 -3.40
C ASN A 376 -22.59 -1.58 -3.40
N ASP A 377 -23.41 -2.60 -3.15
CA ASP A 377 -24.86 -2.47 -3.11
C ASP A 377 -25.33 -1.53 -1.99
N ALA A 378 -24.66 -1.52 -0.83
CA ALA A 378 -25.01 -0.65 0.29
C ALA A 378 -24.71 0.83 0.00
N PHE A 379 -23.63 1.13 -0.72
CA PHE A 379 -23.32 2.50 -1.14
C PHE A 379 -24.27 2.99 -2.23
N LEU A 380 -24.56 2.15 -3.24
CA LEU A 380 -25.52 2.49 -4.30
C LEU A 380 -26.93 2.76 -3.74
N LYS A 381 -27.41 1.94 -2.80
CA LYS A 381 -28.71 2.15 -2.13
C LYS A 381 -28.78 3.43 -1.29
N ARG A 382 -27.63 3.98 -0.91
CA ARG A 382 -27.49 5.30 -0.25
C ARG A 382 -27.32 6.45 -1.21
N ASN A 383 -27.53 6.21 -2.52
CA ASN A 383 -27.36 7.18 -3.58
C ASN A 383 -25.92 7.71 -3.71
N PHE A 384 -24.92 6.90 -3.34
CA PHE A 384 -23.55 7.18 -3.76
C PHE A 384 -23.50 6.91 -5.26
N GLY A 385 -23.21 7.94 -6.07
CA GLY A 385 -22.97 7.73 -7.49
C GLY A 385 -21.82 6.74 -7.68
N ALA A 386 -21.95 5.80 -8.63
CA ALA A 386 -20.95 4.76 -8.87
C ALA A 386 -19.56 5.33 -9.22
N ASP A 387 -19.50 6.54 -9.77
CA ASP A 387 -18.25 7.26 -10.06
C ASP A 387 -17.58 7.88 -8.83
N ASN A 388 -18.27 7.93 -7.69
CA ASN A 388 -17.90 8.76 -6.56
C ASN A 388 -17.39 7.93 -5.37
N PHE A 389 -17.14 6.62 -5.54
CA PHE A 389 -16.52 5.82 -4.50
C PHE A 389 -15.63 4.71 -5.08
N ILE A 390 -14.61 4.37 -4.30
CA ILE A 390 -13.71 3.23 -4.46
C ILE A 390 -13.94 2.32 -3.27
N ILE A 391 -14.06 1.02 -3.50
CA ILE A 391 -14.18 0.01 -2.44
C ILE A 391 -13.25 -1.17 -2.71
N GLY A 392 -12.66 -1.73 -1.67
CA GLY A 392 -11.83 -2.93 -1.74
C GLY A 392 -11.87 -3.71 -0.44
N LEU A 393 -11.08 -4.76 -0.31
CA LEU A 393 -10.96 -5.50 0.96
C LEU A 393 -10.53 -4.55 2.09
N GLY A 394 -9.29 -4.09 2.05
CA GLY A 394 -8.70 -3.15 2.98
C GLY A 394 -7.45 -2.50 2.41
N ASN A 395 -6.72 -1.79 3.25
CA ASN A 395 -5.47 -1.12 2.94
C ASN A 395 -4.38 -1.52 3.96
N HIS A 396 -3.32 -0.72 4.06
CA HIS A 396 -2.18 -0.96 4.94
C HIS A 396 -2.49 -0.96 6.45
N ASP A 397 -3.58 -0.33 6.90
CA ASP A 397 -4.01 -0.24 8.32
C ASP A 397 -4.87 -1.43 8.78
N HIS A 398 -5.44 -2.15 7.82
CA HIS A 398 -6.46 -3.14 8.11
C HIS A 398 -5.86 -4.47 8.57
N GLN A 399 -6.66 -5.20 9.36
CA GLN A 399 -6.41 -6.62 9.57
C GLN A 399 -6.52 -7.36 8.22
N PRO A 400 -5.53 -8.19 7.83
CA PRO A 400 -5.55 -8.85 6.53
C PRO A 400 -6.74 -9.82 6.43
N ILE A 401 -7.28 -9.99 5.22
CA ILE A 401 -8.50 -10.79 5.00
C ILE A 401 -8.35 -12.22 5.50
N ARG A 402 -7.13 -12.77 5.46
CA ARG A 402 -6.83 -14.12 5.93
C ARG A 402 -7.01 -14.27 7.44
N GLU A 403 -6.64 -13.27 8.24
CA GLU A 403 -6.91 -13.30 9.68
C GLU A 403 -8.41 -13.21 9.95
N ILE A 404 -9.12 -12.30 9.27
CA ILE A 404 -10.58 -12.14 9.41
C ILE A 404 -11.32 -13.43 9.02
N ALA A 405 -10.95 -14.05 7.89
CA ALA A 405 -11.56 -15.29 7.41
C ALA A 405 -11.40 -16.46 8.40
N ASN A 406 -10.29 -16.49 9.14
CA ASN A 406 -10.02 -17.45 10.20
C ASN A 406 -10.66 -17.07 11.55
N ASP A 407 -11.53 -16.06 11.58
CA ASP A 407 -12.21 -15.53 12.77
C ASP A 407 -11.23 -15.07 13.88
N ILE A 408 -10.04 -14.61 13.50
CA ILE A 408 -9.09 -14.00 14.44
C ILE A 408 -9.65 -12.63 14.84
N PRO A 409 -9.92 -12.39 16.13
CA PRO A 409 -10.59 -11.17 16.55
C PRO A 409 -9.72 -9.93 16.34
N TYR A 410 -10.35 -8.83 15.97
CA TYR A 410 -9.72 -7.52 15.91
C TYR A 410 -9.78 -6.85 17.28
N PRO A 411 -8.63 -6.55 17.92
CA PRO A 411 -8.64 -5.82 19.17
C PRO A 411 -8.91 -4.34 18.90
N GLN A 412 -9.92 -3.78 19.55
CA GLN A 412 -10.21 -2.35 19.62
C GLN A 412 -9.98 -1.83 21.02
N LYS A 413 -9.33 -0.67 21.15
CA LYS A 413 -9.21 0.01 22.43
C LYS A 413 -10.45 0.90 22.66
N ALA A 414 -11.20 0.63 23.72
CA ALA A 414 -12.35 1.42 24.15
C ALA A 414 -12.09 1.94 25.58
N GLY A 415 -11.48 3.12 25.67
CA GLY A 415 -10.94 3.64 26.93
C GLY A 415 -9.80 2.75 27.44
N ASP A 416 -9.92 2.27 28.68
CA ASP A 416 -8.95 1.36 29.31
C ASP A 416 -9.22 -0.13 29.02
N LYS A 417 -10.25 -0.45 28.23
CA LYS A 417 -10.64 -1.82 27.88
C LYS A 417 -10.23 -2.17 26.45
N ILE A 418 -9.94 -3.44 26.23
CA ILE A 418 -9.81 -4.02 24.89
C ILE A 418 -11.11 -4.77 24.59
N ILE A 419 -11.78 -4.38 23.51
CA ILE A 419 -12.93 -5.08 22.94
C ILE A 419 -12.42 -5.91 21.77
N TYR A 420 -12.90 -7.14 21.66
CA TYR A 420 -12.54 -8.04 20.56
C TYR A 420 -13.71 -8.14 19.59
N GLU A 421 -13.54 -7.59 18.39
CA GLU A 421 -14.53 -7.65 17.33
C GLU A 421 -14.28 -8.85 16.41
N HIS A 422 -15.36 -9.39 15.85
CA HIS A 422 -15.32 -10.52 14.93
C HIS A 422 -15.93 -10.11 13.58
N PRO A 423 -15.18 -9.43 12.69
CA PRO A 423 -15.73 -8.84 11.46
C PRO A 423 -16.38 -9.85 10.52
N LYS A 424 -15.87 -11.10 10.51
CA LYS A 424 -16.43 -12.21 9.72
C LYS A 424 -17.93 -12.40 10.00
N LYS A 425 -18.32 -12.46 11.27
CA LYS A 425 -19.71 -12.72 11.69
C LYS A 425 -20.69 -11.68 11.16
N ASN A 426 -20.27 -10.41 11.12
CA ASN A 426 -21.08 -9.31 10.60
C ASN A 426 -21.21 -9.33 9.07
N SER A 427 -20.28 -10.02 8.39
CA SER A 427 -20.21 -10.07 6.93
C SER A 427 -20.91 -11.28 6.29
N ILE A 428 -21.17 -12.35 7.04
CA ILE A 428 -21.72 -13.61 6.48
C ILE A 428 -23.10 -13.39 5.85
N ALA A 429 -24.06 -12.89 6.61
CA ALA A 429 -25.42 -12.64 6.11
C ALA A 429 -25.47 -11.71 4.88
N PRO A 430 -24.78 -10.55 4.85
CA PRO A 430 -24.79 -9.71 3.65
C PRO A 430 -24.14 -10.38 2.44
N LEU A 431 -23.02 -11.09 2.62
CA LEU A 431 -22.36 -11.80 1.51
C LEU A 431 -23.24 -12.93 0.97
N ALA A 432 -23.83 -13.74 1.84
CA ALA A 432 -24.73 -14.82 1.48
C ALA A 432 -25.92 -14.30 0.65
N LYS A 433 -26.49 -13.16 1.08
CA LYS A 433 -27.56 -12.47 0.35
C LYS A 433 -27.12 -11.94 -1.02
N ILE A 434 -25.95 -11.31 -1.10
CA ILE A 434 -25.42 -10.73 -2.35
C ILE A 434 -25.15 -11.83 -3.39
N PHE A 435 -24.64 -12.98 -2.94
CA PHE A 435 -24.25 -14.10 -3.82
C PHE A 435 -25.30 -15.21 -3.92
N ASN A 436 -26.46 -15.06 -3.27
CA ASN A 436 -27.54 -16.04 -3.24
C ASN A 436 -27.06 -17.46 -2.85
N MET A 437 -26.38 -17.56 -1.71
CA MET A 437 -25.78 -18.80 -1.22
C MET A 437 -26.11 -19.06 0.26
N ASP A 438 -25.95 -20.31 0.72
CA ASP A 438 -26.13 -20.66 2.14
C ASP A 438 -25.03 -20.02 2.99
N GLU A 439 -25.42 -19.32 4.06
CA GLU A 439 -24.51 -18.71 5.05
C GLU A 439 -23.50 -19.73 5.60
N LYS A 440 -23.90 -21.00 5.76
CA LYS A 440 -23.01 -22.06 6.28
C LYS A 440 -21.77 -22.30 5.42
N LEU A 441 -21.82 -22.00 4.12
CA LEU A 441 -20.65 -22.11 3.25
C LEU A 441 -19.58 -21.08 3.61
N LEU A 442 -19.98 -19.92 4.13
CA LEU A 442 -19.09 -18.83 4.52
C LEU A 442 -18.48 -19.03 5.92
N GLU A 443 -18.82 -20.13 6.60
CA GLU A 443 -18.06 -20.56 7.78
C GLU A 443 -16.69 -21.11 7.39
N ASP A 444 -16.55 -21.68 6.19
CA ASP A 444 -15.24 -22.05 5.65
C ASP A 444 -14.41 -20.78 5.37
N PRO A 445 -13.18 -20.66 5.94
CA PRO A 445 -12.36 -19.46 5.75
C PRO A 445 -11.99 -19.16 4.29
N VAL A 446 -11.70 -20.18 3.49
CA VAL A 446 -11.29 -20.00 2.09
C VAL A 446 -12.48 -19.53 1.26
N GLU A 447 -13.65 -20.14 1.46
CA GLU A 447 -14.89 -19.76 0.80
C GLU A 447 -15.34 -18.34 1.17
N TYR A 448 -15.24 -17.99 2.46
CA TYR A 448 -15.47 -16.62 2.93
C TYR A 448 -14.56 -15.62 2.21
N ARG A 449 -13.25 -15.88 2.20
CA ARG A 449 -12.25 -15.00 1.58
C ARG A 449 -12.51 -14.82 0.08
N LYS A 450 -12.80 -15.90 -0.64
CA LYS A 450 -13.10 -15.86 -2.09
C LYS A 450 -14.37 -15.05 -2.35
N THR A 451 -15.41 -15.25 -1.56
CA THR A 451 -16.69 -14.52 -1.68
C THR A 451 -16.53 -13.05 -1.35
N LYS A 452 -15.74 -12.72 -0.31
CA LYS A 452 -15.42 -11.34 0.05
C LYS A 452 -14.67 -10.61 -1.07
N SER A 453 -13.69 -11.27 -1.69
CA SER A 453 -12.91 -10.71 -2.80
C SER A 453 -13.77 -10.47 -4.05
N ALA A 454 -14.83 -11.26 -4.24
CA ALA A 454 -15.75 -11.10 -5.35
C ALA A 454 -16.70 -9.90 -5.17
N GLU A 455 -17.05 -9.54 -3.92
CA GLU A 455 -18.05 -8.50 -3.64
C GLU A 455 -17.65 -7.14 -4.25
N HIS A 456 -16.44 -6.68 -3.95
CA HIS A 456 -15.99 -5.37 -4.38
C HIS A 456 -15.74 -5.30 -5.89
N MET A 457 -15.55 -6.42 -6.60
CA MET A 457 -15.43 -6.44 -8.07
C MET A 457 -16.72 -6.04 -8.80
N MET A 458 -17.85 -5.91 -8.10
CA MET A 458 -19.09 -5.34 -8.67
C MET A 458 -19.12 -3.80 -8.62
N ALA A 459 -18.16 -3.16 -7.96
CA ALA A 459 -18.05 -1.70 -7.94
C ALA A 459 -17.35 -1.18 -9.20
N LYS A 460 -17.69 0.05 -9.61
CA LYS A 460 -17.06 0.70 -10.77
C LYS A 460 -15.58 0.94 -10.53
N HIS A 461 -15.22 1.44 -9.34
CA HIS A 461 -13.84 1.64 -8.93
C HIS A 461 -13.51 0.74 -7.73
N THR A 462 -12.34 0.12 -7.77
CA THR A 462 -11.92 -0.87 -6.77
C THR A 462 -10.51 -0.61 -6.27
N MET A 463 -10.19 -1.15 -5.10
CA MET A 463 -8.81 -1.24 -4.62
C MET A 463 -8.47 -2.65 -4.15
N SER A 464 -7.20 -3.03 -4.19
CA SER A 464 -6.65 -4.18 -3.48
C SER A 464 -5.28 -3.85 -2.90
N PHE A 465 -4.93 -4.53 -1.81
CA PHE A 465 -3.63 -4.41 -1.15
C PHE A 465 -2.81 -5.68 -1.37
N PHE A 466 -1.53 -5.52 -1.68
CA PHE A 466 -0.68 -6.64 -2.09
C PHE A 466 -0.62 -7.79 -1.07
N MET A 467 -0.70 -7.49 0.23
CA MET A 467 -0.69 -8.49 1.29
C MET A 467 -1.90 -9.44 1.18
N ASP A 468 -3.09 -8.90 0.89
CA ASP A 468 -4.32 -9.69 0.70
C ASP A 468 -4.31 -10.45 -0.63
N ASP A 469 -3.74 -9.86 -1.69
CA ASP A 469 -3.62 -10.51 -3.00
C ASP A 469 -2.65 -11.71 -2.95
N PHE A 470 -1.67 -11.68 -2.04
CA PHE A 470 -0.73 -12.78 -1.78
C PHE A 470 -1.14 -13.68 -0.59
N GLY A 471 -2.28 -13.40 0.06
CA GLY A 471 -2.79 -14.24 1.15
C GLY A 471 -1.92 -14.24 2.41
N TYR A 472 -1.25 -13.13 2.73
CA TYR A 472 -0.52 -12.97 3.98
C TYR A 472 -1.50 -13.01 5.17
N ASP A 473 -1.06 -13.62 6.27
CA ASP A 473 -1.78 -13.75 7.55
C ASP A 473 -1.17 -12.88 8.65
N VAL A 474 -0.53 -11.77 8.24
CA VAL A 474 0.12 -10.82 9.12
C VAL A 474 -0.21 -9.40 8.71
N ARG A 475 -0.38 -8.53 9.70
CA ARG A 475 -0.68 -7.10 9.50
C ARG A 475 0.55 -6.36 8.97
N PHE A 476 0.31 -5.45 8.04
CA PHE A 476 1.34 -4.57 7.50
C PHE A 476 1.67 -3.41 8.46
N ASP A 477 0.63 -2.79 9.01
CA ASP A 477 0.71 -1.95 10.20
C ASP A 477 -0.08 -2.62 11.34
N LYS A 478 0.58 -2.83 12.49
CA LYS A 478 -0.04 -3.39 13.70
C LYS A 478 -0.65 -2.31 14.60
N HIS A 479 -0.56 -1.02 14.22
CA HIS A 479 -0.99 0.13 15.02
C HIS A 479 -0.44 0.08 16.47
N SER A 480 -1.17 0.69 17.42
CA SER A 480 -0.82 0.83 18.85
C SER A 480 -0.58 -0.49 19.58
N PHE A 481 -0.85 -1.64 18.94
CA PHE A 481 -0.68 -2.96 19.54
C PHE A 481 0.74 -3.51 19.42
N ASN A 482 1.62 -2.92 18.59
CA ASN A 482 2.98 -3.44 18.49
C ASN A 482 4.11 -2.48 18.08
N CYS A 483 4.14 -1.28 18.68
CA CYS A 483 5.37 -0.47 18.73
C CYS A 483 6.41 -1.02 19.72
N GLU A 484 6.10 -2.10 20.47
CA GLU A 484 6.94 -2.64 21.54
C GLU A 484 7.54 -4.03 21.24
N ASP A 485 6.82 -5.00 20.64
CA ASP A 485 7.37 -6.37 20.44
C ASP A 485 8.17 -6.53 19.13
N THR A 486 7.62 -6.12 17.97
CA THR A 486 8.32 -6.18 16.67
C THR A 486 8.21 -4.89 15.83
N PRO A 487 8.66 -3.74 16.36
CA PRO A 487 8.52 -2.45 15.69
C PRO A 487 9.16 -2.39 14.29
N THR A 488 10.19 -3.20 14.03
CA THR A 488 10.96 -3.23 12.78
C THR A 488 10.30 -4.00 11.63
N GLU A 489 9.14 -4.64 11.88
CA GLU A 489 8.33 -5.33 10.86
C GLU A 489 7.25 -4.42 10.25
N ASN A 490 6.74 -3.46 11.03
CA ASN A 490 5.70 -2.53 10.56
C ASN A 490 6.20 -1.76 9.34
N TYR A 491 5.33 -1.61 8.34
CA TYR A 491 5.61 -0.97 7.05
C TYR A 491 6.76 -1.60 6.23
N ALA A 492 7.36 -2.69 6.72
CA ALA A 492 8.57 -3.27 6.13
C ALA A 492 8.29 -4.53 5.31
N HIS A 493 7.13 -5.18 5.43
CA HIS A 493 6.85 -6.40 4.66
C HIS A 493 7.03 -6.18 3.15
N LYS A 494 7.75 -7.09 2.49
CA LYS A 494 7.98 -7.07 1.04
C LYS A 494 7.66 -8.40 0.38
N ILE A 495 7.43 -8.34 -0.92
CA ILE A 495 7.32 -9.48 -1.81
C ILE A 495 8.73 -10.05 -2.05
N ARG A 496 8.84 -11.38 -1.99
CA ARG A 496 10.12 -12.09 -2.17
C ARG A 496 10.50 -12.19 -3.64
N TYR A 497 11.76 -12.53 -3.93
CA TYR A 497 12.22 -12.74 -5.31
C TYR A 497 11.47 -13.88 -6.04
N ASP A 498 11.08 -14.93 -5.33
CA ASP A 498 10.27 -16.06 -5.82
C ASP A 498 8.76 -15.73 -5.88
N TRP A 499 8.42 -14.45 -6.07
CA TRP A 499 7.05 -13.93 -6.06
C TRP A 499 6.08 -14.69 -6.95
N LYS A 500 6.53 -15.20 -8.10
CA LYS A 500 5.66 -15.92 -9.03
C LYS A 500 5.16 -17.21 -8.39
N LYS A 501 6.07 -17.96 -7.78
CA LYS A 501 5.73 -19.16 -7.02
C LYS A 501 4.86 -18.81 -5.81
N GLN A 502 5.25 -17.77 -5.06
CA GLN A 502 4.50 -17.31 -3.89
C GLN A 502 3.04 -16.97 -4.22
N TYR A 503 2.80 -16.26 -5.33
CA TYR A 503 1.46 -15.91 -5.79
C TYR A 503 0.66 -17.16 -6.18
N HIS A 504 1.23 -18.06 -7.00
CA HIS A 504 0.52 -19.27 -7.43
C HIS A 504 0.26 -20.23 -6.27
N ASP A 505 1.21 -20.42 -5.35
CA ASP A 505 0.98 -21.21 -4.14
C ASP A 505 -0.19 -20.63 -3.30
N ALA A 506 -0.28 -19.30 -3.22
CA ALA A 506 -1.39 -18.63 -2.53
C ALA A 506 -2.71 -18.85 -3.28
N VAL A 507 -2.73 -18.73 -4.62
CA VAL A 507 -3.93 -18.99 -5.44
C VAL A 507 -4.38 -20.44 -5.33
N GLU A 508 -3.48 -21.41 -5.48
CA GLU A 508 -3.75 -22.85 -5.38
C GLU A 508 -4.30 -23.24 -3.99
N SER A 509 -3.86 -22.56 -2.92
CA SER A 509 -4.37 -22.75 -1.56
C SER A 509 -5.64 -21.95 -1.26
N GLY A 510 -6.13 -21.14 -2.21
CA GLY A 510 -7.34 -20.33 -2.11
C GLY A 510 -7.17 -19.01 -1.35
N TRP A 511 -5.98 -18.71 -0.83
CA TRP A 511 -5.68 -17.49 -0.07
C TRP A 511 -5.24 -16.31 -0.95
N GLY A 512 -4.67 -16.59 -2.12
CA GLY A 512 -4.22 -15.60 -3.10
C GLY A 512 -5.34 -15.16 -4.03
N ALA A 513 -5.25 -13.94 -4.58
CA ALA A 513 -6.28 -13.38 -5.44
C ALA A 513 -6.43 -14.17 -6.74
N ASN A 514 -7.64 -14.63 -7.03
CA ASN A 514 -8.01 -15.22 -8.30
C ASN A 514 -9.21 -14.45 -8.85
N LYS A 515 -8.97 -13.61 -9.87
CA LYS A 515 -10.04 -12.78 -10.45
C LYS A 515 -11.07 -13.62 -11.20
N MET A 516 -10.68 -14.79 -11.72
CA MET A 516 -11.61 -15.70 -12.40
C MET A 516 -12.54 -16.41 -11.39
N ASP A 517 -12.04 -16.80 -10.21
CA ASP A 517 -12.89 -17.26 -9.10
C ASP A 517 -13.95 -16.20 -8.73
N SER A 518 -13.52 -14.93 -8.70
CA SER A 518 -14.41 -13.81 -8.35
C SER A 518 -15.48 -13.57 -9.43
N LEU A 519 -15.07 -13.54 -10.70
CA LEU A 519 -15.99 -13.37 -11.83
C LEU A 519 -16.99 -14.52 -11.93
N GLU A 520 -16.58 -15.78 -11.74
CA GLU A 520 -17.51 -16.91 -11.76
C GLU A 520 -18.63 -16.74 -10.73
N ARG A 521 -18.28 -16.34 -9.50
CA ARG A 521 -19.24 -16.11 -8.41
C ARG A 521 -20.24 -15.02 -8.78
N ILE A 522 -19.75 -13.90 -9.29
CA ILE A 522 -20.61 -12.78 -9.72
C ILE A 522 -21.50 -13.21 -10.88
N PHE A 523 -20.95 -13.94 -11.86
CA PHE A 523 -21.71 -14.40 -13.03
C PHE A 523 -22.88 -15.29 -12.63
N LYS A 524 -22.65 -16.25 -11.72
CA LYS A 524 -23.73 -17.09 -11.18
C LYS A 524 -24.74 -16.28 -10.38
N ALA A 525 -24.27 -15.41 -9.48
CA ALA A 525 -25.15 -14.66 -8.59
C ALA A 525 -26.04 -13.64 -9.34
N LYS A 526 -25.54 -13.05 -10.42
CA LYS A 526 -26.25 -12.06 -11.24
C LYS A 526 -26.92 -12.64 -12.48
N GLY A 527 -26.77 -13.95 -12.75
CA GLY A 527 -27.31 -14.63 -13.91
C GLY A 527 -26.59 -14.30 -15.24
N TYR A 528 -25.39 -13.74 -15.18
CA TYR A 528 -24.60 -13.40 -16.37
C TYR A 528 -23.99 -14.63 -17.06
N ASP A 529 -23.92 -15.76 -16.37
CA ASP A 529 -23.61 -17.06 -16.96
C ASP A 529 -24.63 -17.46 -18.05
N ASN A 530 -25.91 -17.12 -17.86
CA ASN A 530 -26.96 -17.37 -18.85
C ASN A 530 -26.93 -16.38 -20.01
N THR A 531 -26.65 -15.10 -19.75
CA THR A 531 -26.63 -14.06 -20.79
C THR A 531 -25.30 -14.00 -21.56
N ASN A 532 -24.20 -14.51 -20.98
CA ASN A 532 -22.85 -14.51 -21.55
C ASN A 532 -22.18 -15.90 -21.46
N PRO A 533 -22.79 -16.97 -21.99
CA PRO A 533 -22.37 -18.34 -21.74
C PRO A 533 -20.97 -18.68 -22.27
N GLN A 534 -20.53 -18.04 -23.36
CA GLN A 534 -19.19 -18.27 -23.90
C GLN A 534 -18.10 -17.64 -23.04
N LEU A 535 -18.31 -16.39 -22.60
CA LEU A 535 -17.40 -15.72 -21.68
C LEU A 535 -17.33 -16.46 -20.35
N TYR A 536 -18.47 -16.92 -19.83
CA TYR A 536 -18.53 -17.71 -18.60
C TYR A 536 -17.73 -19.02 -18.70
N LYS A 537 -17.82 -19.76 -19.83
CA LYS A 537 -16.98 -20.95 -20.06
C LYS A 537 -15.50 -20.64 -20.02
N LEU A 538 -15.08 -19.51 -20.57
CA LEU A 538 -13.68 -19.07 -20.53
C LEU A 538 -13.24 -18.66 -19.11
N ILE A 539 -14.10 -17.96 -18.37
CA ILE A 539 -13.85 -17.63 -16.95
C ILE A 539 -13.60 -18.93 -16.16
N VAL A 540 -14.46 -19.94 -16.32
CA VAL A 540 -14.32 -21.24 -15.67
C VAL A 540 -13.04 -21.96 -16.10
N LYS A 541 -12.74 -22.01 -17.41
CA LYS A 541 -11.48 -22.58 -17.94
C LYS A 541 -10.25 -22.00 -17.22
N TYR A 542 -10.15 -20.68 -17.16
CA TYR A 542 -8.98 -20.03 -16.55
C TYR A 542 -8.96 -20.12 -15.03
N ARG A 543 -10.12 -20.12 -14.39
CA ARG A 543 -10.23 -20.41 -12.97
C ARG A 543 -9.66 -21.78 -12.64
N ASP A 544 -10.02 -22.80 -13.43
CA ASP A 544 -9.52 -24.16 -13.24
C ASP A 544 -8.01 -24.25 -13.44
N ILE A 545 -7.48 -23.69 -14.54
CA ILE A 545 -6.03 -23.68 -14.81
C ILE A 545 -5.22 -23.01 -13.69
N LEU A 546 -5.75 -21.95 -13.07
CA LEU A 546 -5.07 -21.26 -11.97
C LEU A 546 -5.17 -22.02 -10.63
N ASN A 547 -6.22 -22.81 -10.42
CA ASN A 547 -6.41 -23.60 -9.22
C ASN A 547 -5.78 -25.01 -9.33
N GLU A 548 -5.36 -25.43 -10.51
CA GLU A 548 -4.63 -26.68 -10.73
C GLU A 548 -3.31 -26.67 -9.96
N LYS A 549 -3.17 -27.61 -9.03
CA LYS A 549 -1.93 -27.81 -8.28
C LYS A 549 -0.80 -28.08 -9.27
N THR A 550 0.20 -27.21 -9.31
CA THR A 550 1.40 -27.49 -10.09
C THR A 550 2.14 -28.68 -9.47
N VAL A 551 2.05 -29.86 -10.11
CA VAL A 551 2.97 -30.97 -9.83
C VAL A 551 4.34 -30.50 -10.29
N SER A 552 5.22 -30.18 -9.35
CA SER A 552 6.56 -29.67 -9.63
C SER A 552 7.33 -30.60 -10.57
N LYS A 553 7.38 -30.26 -11.86
CA LYS A 553 8.45 -30.67 -12.77
C LYS A 553 9.35 -29.46 -12.99
N GLU A 554 10.05 -29.04 -11.95
CA GLU A 554 11.23 -28.20 -12.14
C GLU A 554 12.42 -29.11 -12.41
N THR A 555 12.68 -29.37 -13.69
CA THR A 555 14.05 -29.64 -14.14
C THR A 555 14.87 -28.39 -13.87
N ALA A 556 15.86 -28.52 -13.00
CA ALA A 556 16.89 -27.51 -12.79
C ALA A 556 17.50 -27.06 -14.13
N PRO A 557 17.85 -25.78 -14.30
CA PRO A 557 18.53 -25.33 -15.51
C PRO A 557 19.87 -26.05 -15.65
N THR A 558 20.01 -26.80 -16.75
CA THR A 558 21.29 -27.35 -17.21
C THR A 558 22.23 -26.20 -17.56
N SER A 559 23.24 -25.98 -16.72
CA SER A 559 24.40 -25.17 -17.06
C SER A 559 25.28 -25.96 -18.04
N GLU A 560 25.17 -25.68 -19.33
CA GLU A 560 26.20 -26.04 -20.29
C GLU A 560 27.33 -25.01 -20.24
N THR A 561 28.52 -25.51 -19.92
CA THR A 561 29.90 -25.07 -20.22
C THR A 561 30.79 -24.83 -19.00
N ALA A 562 31.66 -25.81 -18.72
CA ALA A 562 33.11 -25.71 -18.93
C ALA A 562 33.82 -26.90 -18.24
N GLN A 563 34.45 -27.73 -19.07
CA GLN A 563 35.38 -28.77 -18.66
C GLN A 563 36.69 -28.17 -18.11
N GLU A 564 37.26 -28.91 -17.16
CA GLU A 564 38.69 -29.06 -16.84
C GLU A 564 39.47 -27.88 -16.23
N ALA A 565 39.73 -28.00 -14.93
CA ALA A 565 41.11 -28.06 -14.44
C ALA A 565 41.18 -28.86 -13.13
N SER A 566 42.08 -29.83 -13.13
CA SER A 566 42.43 -30.76 -12.07
C SER A 566 43.14 -30.07 -10.89
N GLY A 567 43.09 -30.69 -9.70
CA GLY A 567 44.07 -30.37 -8.65
C GLY A 567 43.62 -30.54 -7.20
N THR A 568 43.71 -31.78 -6.71
CA THR A 568 44.21 -32.16 -5.36
C THR A 568 43.63 -31.54 -4.07
N ALA A 569 43.00 -32.42 -3.31
CA ALA A 569 43.40 -32.86 -1.95
C ALA A 569 42.57 -32.42 -0.72
N LYS A 570 41.78 -33.41 -0.25
CA LYS A 570 41.70 -33.99 1.11
C LYS A 570 41.23 -33.13 2.29
N SER A 571 40.09 -33.53 2.88
CA SER A 571 39.99 -34.07 4.26
C SER A 571 38.51 -34.34 4.62
N ILE A 572 38.01 -35.58 4.51
CA ILE A 572 37.74 -36.54 5.61
C ILE A 572 36.74 -36.01 6.66
N PHE A 573 35.50 -36.55 6.67
CA PHE A 573 35.04 -37.48 7.71
C PHE A 573 33.77 -38.26 7.26
N LYS A 574 33.82 -39.58 7.49
CA LYS A 574 32.78 -40.60 7.25
C LYS A 574 31.75 -40.61 8.38
N ASN A 575 30.46 -40.79 8.11
CA ASN A 575 29.71 -42.05 8.25
C ASN A 575 28.19 -41.85 8.38
N LYS A 576 27.45 -42.69 7.62
CA LYS A 576 26.22 -43.45 7.92
C LYS A 576 25.22 -42.86 8.94
N TYR A 577 23.97 -42.64 8.52
CA TYR A 577 22.83 -43.55 8.73
C TYR A 577 21.60 -43.03 7.94
N PHE A 578 20.92 -43.94 7.27
CA PHE A 578 19.74 -43.73 6.45
C PHE A 578 18.67 -44.69 6.97
N ILE A 579 17.61 -44.21 7.65
CA ILE A 579 16.31 -44.89 7.86
C ILE A 579 15.22 -43.80 8.10
N PRO A 580 14.00 -43.93 7.52
CA PRO A 580 12.99 -42.89 7.42
C PRO A 580 11.97 -42.91 8.59
N PHE A 581 11.27 -41.80 8.86
CA PHE A 581 10.05 -41.81 9.66
C PHE A 581 8.93 -40.95 9.04
N ILE A 582 7.83 -41.65 8.77
CA ILE A 582 6.51 -41.18 8.38
C ILE A 582 5.72 -40.81 9.65
N ALA A 583 4.93 -39.73 9.54
CA ALA A 583 3.71 -39.40 10.30
C ALA A 583 3.67 -39.62 11.83
N ALA A 584 3.98 -38.56 12.60
CA ALA A 584 3.47 -38.37 13.98
C ALA A 584 3.59 -36.91 14.49
N GLY A 585 3.44 -35.89 13.62
CA GLY A 585 3.76 -34.50 13.97
C GLY A 585 2.57 -33.54 14.22
N THR A 586 1.34 -33.92 13.87
CA THR A 586 0.21 -32.98 13.81
C THR A 586 -0.75 -32.99 15.00
N LEU A 587 -0.63 -33.95 15.93
CA LEU A 587 -1.55 -34.07 17.07
C LEU A 587 -1.02 -33.48 18.40
N ALA A 588 0.29 -33.31 18.56
CA ALA A 588 0.88 -32.79 19.81
C ALA A 588 0.79 -31.26 19.95
N ILE A 589 0.77 -30.52 18.83
CA ILE A 589 0.72 -29.04 18.84
C ILE A 589 -0.68 -28.54 19.23
N ALA A 590 -1.74 -29.23 18.78
CA ALA A 590 -3.11 -28.86 19.11
C ALA A 590 -3.46 -29.05 20.61
N ALA A 591 -2.90 -30.08 21.25
CA ALA A 591 -3.12 -30.35 22.68
C ALA A 591 -2.40 -29.33 23.59
N GLY A 592 -1.20 -28.88 23.20
CA GLY A 592 -0.43 -27.87 23.94
C GLY A 592 -1.09 -26.49 23.94
N VAL A 593 -1.64 -26.07 22.78
CA VAL A 593 -2.39 -24.81 22.65
C VAL A 593 -3.70 -24.85 23.43
N HIS A 594 -4.42 -25.98 23.40
CA HIS A 594 -5.66 -26.13 24.16
C HIS A 594 -5.44 -26.12 25.68
N TYR A 595 -4.34 -26.69 26.18
CA TYR A 595 -4.00 -26.68 27.61
C TYR A 595 -3.60 -25.28 28.09
N TYR A 596 -2.86 -24.51 27.27
CA TYR A 596 -2.44 -23.15 27.61
C TYR A 596 -3.63 -22.17 27.74
N ILE A 597 -4.61 -22.27 26.82
CA ILE A 597 -5.84 -21.46 26.82
C ILE A 597 -6.73 -21.79 28.04
N LYS A 598 -6.77 -23.05 28.48
CA LYS A 598 -7.61 -23.47 29.61
C LYS A 598 -7.08 -22.99 30.97
N LYS A 599 -5.76 -22.79 31.11
CA LYS A 599 -5.12 -22.41 32.37
C LYS A 599 -5.10 -20.89 32.63
N HIS A 600 -5.32 -20.06 31.60
CA HIS A 600 -5.20 -18.59 31.68
C HIS A 600 -6.48 -17.82 31.37
N LYS A 601 -7.67 -18.41 31.54
CA LYS A 601 -8.94 -17.67 31.34
C LYS A 601 -9.04 -16.46 32.28
N PRO A 602 -9.09 -15.21 31.77
CA PRO A 602 -9.75 -14.14 32.50
C PRO A 602 -11.24 -14.50 32.62
N LYS A 603 -11.90 -14.08 33.69
CA LYS A 603 -13.35 -14.25 33.81
C LYS A 603 -14.04 -13.51 32.66
N ILE A 604 -14.51 -14.26 31.67
CA ILE A 604 -15.33 -13.76 30.57
C ILE A 604 -16.72 -13.53 31.15
N HIS A 605 -17.17 -12.27 31.19
CA HIS A 605 -18.59 -11.97 31.25
C HIS A 605 -19.12 -12.02 29.82
N GLU A 606 -19.70 -13.15 29.43
CA GLU A 606 -20.54 -13.22 28.23
C GLU A 606 -21.78 -12.39 28.49
N ASN A 607 -21.87 -11.21 27.88
CA ASN A 607 -23.12 -10.48 27.83
C ASN A 607 -23.86 -10.94 26.57
N THR A 608 -24.79 -11.86 26.74
CA THR A 608 -25.69 -12.38 25.70
C THR A 608 -26.84 -11.40 25.45
N ASP A 609 -26.54 -10.11 25.24
CA ASP A 609 -27.60 -9.15 24.96
C ASP A 609 -27.68 -8.82 23.47
N THR A 610 -28.85 -9.11 22.92
CA THR A 610 -29.18 -9.09 21.51
C THR A 610 -29.68 -7.71 21.07
N ARG A 611 -28.79 -6.91 20.44
CA ARG A 611 -29.06 -5.82 19.44
C ARG A 611 -29.83 -4.55 19.94
N PRO A 612 -29.86 -3.39 19.20
CA PRO A 612 -29.57 -3.19 17.77
C PRO A 612 -28.83 -1.88 17.30
N SER A 613 -28.39 -1.94 16.04
CA SER A 613 -28.36 -0.86 15.01
C SER A 613 -27.54 0.42 15.23
N LEU A 614 -26.53 0.58 14.37
CA LEU A 614 -26.14 1.86 13.78
C LEU A 614 -27.39 2.59 13.23
N VAL A 615 -27.43 3.91 13.45
CA VAL A 615 -28.50 4.90 13.17
C VAL A 615 -29.53 5.08 14.32
N LYS A 616 -29.32 6.11 15.15
CA LYS A 616 -30.28 7.21 15.40
C LYS A 616 -29.70 8.32 16.28
N THR A 617 -29.67 9.52 15.71
CA THR A 617 -29.89 10.86 16.31
C THR A 617 -29.74 11.03 17.83
N ALA A 618 -28.79 11.86 18.22
CA ALA A 618 -29.02 13.03 19.08
C ALA A 618 -28.01 14.12 18.71
#